data_AF-A0A0M0GBH9-F1
#
_entry.id   AF-A0A0M0GBH9-F1
#
_cell.length_a   1.000
_cell.length_b   1.000
_cell.length_c   1.000
_cell.angle_alpha   90.00
_cell.angle_beta   90.00
_cell.angle_gamma   90.00
#
_symmetry.space_group_name_H-M   'P 1'
#
loop_
_entity.id
_entity.type
_entity.pdbx_description
1 polymer ?
#
loop_
_entity_poly.entity_id
_entity_poly.type
_entity_poly.pdbx_seq_one_letter_code
_entity_poly.pdbx_strand_id
1 'polypeptide(L)'
;MLFILLKLLTGFISGFLFIKFFPVSIPMGISDMVVIFVLEPAGFVLGMTFFLIAFIANAEIIRSIIEWTAWLLKNIKSLNHMNALFGPILSLLLIGAFFVLSALSPWEAFALFCFSVIYGIISLDFKKLNFAGDWFKGD
;
A
#
# COMPACT_ATOMS: atom_id res chain seq x y z
N MET A 1 14.70 -7.39 -1.66
CA MET A 1 14.52 -6.52 -2.84
C MET A 1 13.52 -7.11 -3.83
N LEU A 2 13.78 -8.29 -4.43
CA LEU A 2 12.88 -8.92 -5.40
C LEU A 2 11.48 -9.22 -4.84
N PHE A 3 11.37 -9.69 -3.59
CA PHE A 3 10.08 -9.93 -2.94
C PHE A 3 9.21 -8.66 -2.79
N ILE A 4 9.83 -7.51 -2.54
CA ILE A 4 9.10 -6.23 -2.41
C ILE A 4 8.63 -5.74 -3.78
N LEU A 5 9.44 -5.92 -4.82
CA LEU A 5 9.05 -5.61 -6.20
C LEU A 5 7.91 -6.51 -6.68
N LEU A 6 7.93 -7.80 -6.32
CA LEU A 6 6.80 -8.69 -6.58
C LEU A 6 5.54 -8.22 -5.86
N LYS A 7 5.64 -7.80 -4.60
CA LYS A 7 4.51 -7.21 -3.86
C LYS A 7 3.97 -5.94 -4.52
N LEU A 8 4.84 -5.10 -5.05
CA LEU A 8 4.42 -3.91 -5.79
C LEU A 8 3.65 -4.30 -7.06
N LEU A 9 4.17 -5.28 -7.81
CA LEU A 9 3.52 -5.78 -9.02
C LEU A 9 2.17 -6.43 -8.71
N THR A 10 2.10 -7.28 -7.68
CA THR A 10 0.83 -7.92 -7.28
C THR A 10 -0.16 -6.90 -6.73
N GLY A 11 0.30 -5.90 -5.97
CA GLY A 11 -0.51 -4.79 -5.49
C GLY A 11 -1.11 -3.97 -6.62
N PHE A 12 -0.29 -3.65 -7.63
CA PHE A 12 -0.73 -2.90 -8.81
C PHE A 12 -1.71 -3.70 -9.68
N ILE A 13 -1.38 -4.95 -10.03
CA ILE A 13 -2.26 -5.80 -10.84
C ILE A 13 -3.58 -6.06 -10.12
N SER A 14 -3.54 -6.35 -8.82
CA SER A 14 -4.76 -6.58 -8.04
C SER A 14 -5.57 -5.30 -7.88
N GLY A 15 -4.92 -4.14 -7.71
CA GLY A 15 -5.59 -2.84 -7.70
C GLY A 15 -6.29 -2.53 -9.03
N PHE A 16 -5.65 -2.86 -10.16
CA PHE A 16 -6.24 -2.72 -11.49
C PHE A 16 -7.46 -3.65 -11.67
N LEU A 17 -7.33 -4.91 -11.25
CA LEU A 17 -8.44 -5.86 -11.30
C LEU A 17 -9.59 -5.44 -10.38
N PHE A 18 -9.30 -4.93 -9.19
CA PHE A 18 -10.30 -4.36 -8.29
C PHE A 18 -11.12 -3.26 -8.99
N ILE A 19 -10.47 -2.27 -9.60
CA ILE A 19 -11.17 -1.19 -10.33
C ILE A 19 -12.02 -1.76 -11.48
N LYS A 20 -11.50 -2.78 -12.18
CA LYS A 20 -12.21 -3.40 -13.32
C LYS A 20 -13.44 -4.21 -12.89
N PHE A 21 -13.34 -4.96 -11.79
CA PHE A 21 -14.44 -5.78 -11.27
C PHE A 21 -15.42 -4.98 -10.40
N PHE A 22 -15.02 -3.79 -9.95
CA PHE A 22 -15.85 -2.92 -9.14
C PHE A 22 -15.81 -1.46 -9.63
N PRO A 23 -16.33 -1.17 -10.85
CA PRO A 23 -16.36 0.18 -11.38
C PRO A 23 -17.45 1.01 -10.69
N VAL A 24 -17.06 2.06 -9.98
CA VAL A 24 -17.98 3.01 -9.34
C VAL A 24 -18.20 4.21 -10.25
N SER A 25 -19.29 4.21 -11.01
CA SER A 25 -19.68 5.34 -11.87
C SER A 25 -20.43 6.40 -11.09
N ILE A 26 -19.77 7.51 -10.73
CA ILE A 26 -20.44 8.64 -10.08
C ILE A 26 -21.24 9.47 -11.08
N PRO A 27 -22.46 9.95 -10.72
CA PRO A 27 -23.11 9.81 -9.42
C PRO A 27 -23.86 8.48 -9.26
N MET A 28 -23.36 7.61 -8.38
CA MET A 28 -24.03 6.37 -7.98
C MET A 28 -24.64 6.61 -6.61
N GLY A 29 -25.97 6.45 -6.48
CA GLY A 29 -26.61 6.45 -5.18
C GLY A 29 -26.21 5.20 -4.39
N ILE A 30 -26.28 5.26 -3.06
CA ILE A 30 -26.10 4.07 -2.19
C ILE A 30 -27.08 2.95 -2.60
N SER A 31 -28.29 3.32 -3.02
CA SER A 31 -29.28 2.38 -3.56
C SER A 31 -28.79 1.64 -4.81
N ASP A 32 -28.14 2.35 -5.74
CA ASP A 32 -27.64 1.77 -6.98
C ASP A 32 -26.46 0.83 -6.72
N MET A 33 -25.60 1.17 -5.74
CA MET A 33 -24.57 0.26 -5.23
C MET A 33 -25.17 -1.04 -4.70
N VAL A 34 -26.21 -0.97 -3.87
CA VAL A 34 -26.88 -2.17 -3.32
C VAL A 34 -27.51 -3.01 -4.42
N VAL A 35 -28.12 -2.39 -5.43
CA VAL A 35 -28.68 -3.09 -6.58
C VAL A 35 -27.59 -3.83 -7.36
N ILE A 36 -26.46 -3.17 -7.64
CA ILE A 36 -25.32 -3.81 -8.32
C ILE A 36 -24.76 -4.98 -7.50
N PHE A 37 -24.66 -4.83 -6.17
CA PHE A 37 -24.22 -5.92 -5.28
C PHE A 37 -25.13 -7.14 -5.33
N VAL A 38 -26.44 -6.93 -5.43
CA VAL A 38 -27.43 -8.01 -5.50
C VAL A 38 -27.50 -8.64 -6.88
N LEU A 39 -27.34 -7.85 -7.94
CA LEU A 39 -27.42 -8.32 -9.33
C LEU A 39 -26.16 -9.05 -9.79
N GLU A 40 -24.97 -8.61 -9.35
CA GLU A 40 -23.68 -9.19 -9.74
C GLU A 40 -22.82 -9.59 -8.53
N PRO A 41 -23.29 -10.51 -7.67
CA PRO A 41 -22.60 -10.86 -6.43
C PRO A 41 -21.20 -11.44 -6.66
N ALA A 42 -21.00 -12.16 -7.77
CA ALA A 42 -19.70 -12.73 -8.12
C ALA A 42 -18.66 -11.64 -8.46
N GLY A 43 -19.06 -10.60 -9.19
CA GLY A 43 -18.19 -9.48 -9.53
C GLY A 43 -17.73 -8.73 -8.28
N PHE A 44 -18.67 -8.48 -7.35
CA PHE A 44 -18.36 -7.87 -6.05
C PHE A 44 -17.39 -8.71 -5.21
N VAL A 45 -17.63 -10.02 -5.06
CA VAL A 45 -16.75 -10.90 -4.27
C VAL A 45 -15.34 -10.94 -4.86
N LEU A 46 -15.21 -11.01 -6.19
CA LEU A 46 -13.91 -10.97 -6.86
C LEU A 46 -13.23 -9.61 -6.69
N GLY A 47 -13.95 -8.51 -6.90
CA GLY A 47 -13.46 -7.15 -6.70
C GLY A 47 -12.94 -6.94 -5.28
N MET A 48 -13.70 -7.37 -4.28
CA MET A 48 -13.28 -7.32 -2.87
C MET A 48 -12.08 -8.22 -2.59
N THR A 49 -12.00 -9.41 -3.19
CA THR A 49 -10.82 -10.28 -3.05
C THR A 49 -9.57 -9.62 -3.60
N PHE A 50 -9.66 -9.01 -4.80
CA PHE A 50 -8.54 -8.27 -5.39
C PHE A 50 -8.20 -7.01 -4.58
N PHE A 51 -9.20 -6.32 -4.04
CA PHE A 51 -9.00 -5.23 -3.09
C PHE A 51 -8.23 -5.71 -1.87
N LEU A 52 -8.60 -6.85 -1.28
CA LEU A 52 -7.93 -7.44 -0.12
C LEU A 52 -6.44 -7.70 -0.42
N ILE A 53 -6.15 -8.33 -1.56
CA ILE A 53 -4.78 -8.61 -1.99
C ILE A 53 -4.01 -7.31 -2.24
N ALA A 54 -4.62 -6.36 -2.94
CA ALA A 54 -4.00 -5.08 -3.27
C ALA A 54 -3.67 -4.26 -2.02
N PHE A 55 -4.59 -4.15 -1.06
CA PHE A 55 -4.34 -3.36 0.14
C PHE A 55 -3.26 -3.99 1.02
N ILE A 56 -3.26 -5.31 1.19
CA ILE A 56 -2.25 -5.99 2.03
C ILE A 56 -0.87 -5.79 1.43
N ALA A 57 -0.73 -6.01 0.12
CA ALA A 57 0.54 -5.86 -0.57
C ALA A 57 1.07 -4.41 -0.49
N ASN A 58 0.21 -3.41 -0.73
CA ASN A 58 0.58 -2.00 -0.64
C ASN A 58 0.92 -1.58 0.81
N ALA A 59 0.17 -2.06 1.79
CA ALA A 59 0.43 -1.77 3.20
C ALA A 59 1.78 -2.30 3.69
N GLU A 60 2.19 -3.50 3.26
CA GLU A 60 3.51 -4.05 3.59
C GLU A 60 4.65 -3.23 2.96
N ILE A 61 4.43 -2.67 1.77
CA ILE A 61 5.39 -1.75 1.13
C ILE A 61 5.49 -0.46 1.92
N ILE A 62 4.35 0.14 2.31
CA ILE A 62 4.30 1.35 3.14
C ILE A 62 5.05 1.11 4.46
N ARG A 63 4.76 0.00 5.13
CA ARG A 63 5.47 -0.42 6.35
C ARG A 63 6.98 -0.49 6.12
N SER A 64 7.41 -1.12 5.02
CA SER A 64 8.83 -1.27 4.68
C SER A 64 9.51 0.08 4.42
N ILE A 65 8.82 1.02 3.76
CA ILE A 65 9.30 2.39 3.52
C ILE A 65 9.49 3.11 4.86
N ILE A 66 8.54 2.98 5.79
CA ILE A 66 8.61 3.62 7.12
C ILE A 66 9.76 3.03 7.95
N GLU A 67 9.88 1.69 8.03
CA GLU A 67 10.98 1.02 8.74
C GLU A 67 12.35 1.46 8.19
N TRP A 68 12.47 1.54 6.87
CA TRP A 68 13.71 1.92 6.21
C TRP A 68 14.03 3.41 6.39
N THR A 69 13.02 4.29 6.34
CA THR A 69 13.18 5.73 6.59
C THR A 69 13.62 5.98 8.03
N ALA A 70 13.02 5.27 9.00
CA ALA A 70 13.39 5.36 10.40
C ALA A 70 14.83 4.87 10.65
N TRP A 71 15.24 3.78 9.99
CA TRP A 71 16.61 3.28 10.07
C TRP A 71 17.62 4.27 9.49
N LEU A 72 17.33 4.85 8.32
CA LEU A 72 18.17 5.88 7.71
C LEU A 72 18.37 7.07 8.63
N LEU A 73 17.28 7.61 9.20
CA LEU A 73 17.35 8.80 10.04
C LEU A 73 18.28 8.61 11.25
N LYS A 74 18.34 7.39 11.80
CA LYS A 74 19.24 7.02 12.91
C LYS A 74 20.69 6.78 12.46
N ASN A 75 20.91 6.24 11.27
CA ASN A 75 22.24 5.83 10.77
C ASN A 75 22.82 6.75 9.67
N ILE A 76 22.38 8.01 9.59
CA ILE A 76 22.83 9.01 8.60
C ILE A 76 24.36 9.10 8.43
N LYS A 77 25.15 8.82 9.49
CA LYS A 77 26.63 8.85 9.44
C LYS A 77 27.30 7.63 8.80
N SER A 78 26.60 6.49 8.61
CA SER A 78 27.15 5.22 8.12
C SER A 78 26.45 4.77 6.84
N LEU A 79 26.27 5.69 5.90
CA LEU A 79 25.52 5.42 4.68
C LEU A 79 26.41 4.87 3.57
N ASN A 80 26.35 3.56 3.39
CA ASN A 80 26.80 2.93 2.16
C ASN A 80 25.85 3.33 1.02
N HIS A 81 26.34 4.09 0.04
CA HIS A 81 25.54 4.85 -0.93
C HIS A 81 24.48 4.05 -1.70
N MET A 82 24.71 2.75 -1.94
CA MET A 82 23.80 1.92 -2.74
C MET A 82 22.49 1.56 -2.01
N ASN A 83 22.52 1.37 -0.69
CA ASN A 83 21.28 1.07 0.05
C ASN A 83 20.41 2.32 0.22
N ALA A 84 21.03 3.51 0.25
CA ALA A 84 20.37 4.81 0.46
C ALA A 84 19.39 5.21 -0.65
N LEU A 85 19.52 4.66 -1.86
CA LEU A 85 18.62 4.99 -2.98
C LEU A 85 17.36 4.12 -3.02
N PHE A 86 17.33 3.01 -2.27
CA PHE A 86 16.26 2.03 -2.37
C PHE A 86 14.90 2.56 -1.92
N GLY A 87 14.82 3.21 -0.76
CA GLY A 87 13.54 3.74 -0.27
C GLY A 87 12.96 4.86 -1.13
N PRO A 88 13.73 5.87 -1.58
CA PRO A 88 13.23 6.90 -2.50
C PRO A 88 12.66 6.30 -3.79
N ILE A 89 13.37 5.34 -4.39
CA ILE A 89 12.92 4.67 -5.63
C ILE A 89 11.63 3.90 -5.37
N LEU A 90 11.55 3.16 -4.26
CA LEU A 90 10.36 2.39 -3.90
C LEU A 90 9.15 3.29 -3.63
N SER A 91 9.34 4.41 -2.93
CA SER A 91 8.30 5.41 -2.69
C SER A 91 7.81 6.04 -3.99
N LEU A 92 8.72 6.40 -4.90
CA LEU A 92 8.35 6.94 -6.22
C LEU A 92 7.56 5.92 -7.05
N LEU A 93 7.96 4.65 -7.03
CA LEU A 93 7.23 3.57 -7.70
C LEU A 93 5.84 3.36 -7.11
N LEU A 94 5.70 3.40 -5.78
CA LEU A 94 4.41 3.27 -5.12
C LEU A 94 3.49 4.46 -5.47
N ILE A 95 4.02 5.69 -5.44
CA ILE A 95 3.28 6.89 -5.85
C ILE A 95 2.87 6.78 -7.32
N GLY A 96 3.78 6.35 -8.21
CA GLY A 96 3.48 6.13 -9.61
C GLY A 96 2.39 5.08 -9.84
N ALA A 97 2.41 3.98 -9.08
CA ALA A 97 1.38 2.95 -9.13
C ALA A 97 0.00 3.51 -8.73
N PHE A 98 -0.08 4.25 -7.62
CA PHE A 98 -1.33 4.89 -7.20
C PHE A 98 -1.77 6.01 -8.16
N PHE A 99 -0.84 6.73 -8.77
CA PHE A 99 -1.15 7.74 -9.77
C PHE A 99 -1.83 7.13 -11.01
N VAL A 100 -1.29 6.02 -11.52
CA VAL A 100 -1.90 5.29 -12.65
C VAL A 100 -3.27 4.71 -12.27
N LEU A 101 -3.42 4.15 -11.07
CA LEU A 101 -4.72 3.65 -10.59
C LEU A 101 -5.74 4.78 -10.43
N SER A 102 -5.32 5.93 -9.92
CA SER A 102 -6.17 7.11 -9.75
C SER A 102 -6.61 7.71 -11.08
N ALA A 103 -5.77 7.65 -12.11
CA ALA A 103 -6.14 8.05 -13.47
C ALA A 103 -7.22 7.15 -14.09
N LEU A 104 -7.31 5.88 -13.66
CA LEU A 104 -8.37 4.96 -14.08
C LEU A 104 -9.66 5.19 -13.29
N SER A 105 -9.56 5.20 -11.96
CA SER A 105 -10.70 5.56 -11.12
C SER A 105 -10.25 6.20 -9.80
N PRO A 106 -10.47 7.51 -9.61
CA PRO A 106 -9.96 8.24 -8.45
C PRO A 106 -10.49 7.72 -7.11
N TRP A 107 -11.76 7.29 -7.04
CA TRP A 107 -12.39 6.96 -5.76
C TRP A 107 -11.98 5.60 -5.21
N GLU A 108 -11.93 4.60 -6.08
CA GLU A 108 -11.45 3.26 -5.78
C GLU A 108 -9.96 3.32 -5.41
N ALA A 109 -9.16 4.08 -6.15
CA ALA A 109 -7.76 4.29 -5.83
C ALA A 109 -7.57 5.01 -4.49
N PHE A 110 -8.38 6.04 -4.21
CA PHE A 110 -8.35 6.76 -2.93
C PHE A 110 -8.72 5.84 -1.76
N ALA A 111 -9.79 5.05 -1.89
CA ALA A 111 -10.18 4.08 -0.88
C ALA A 111 -9.04 3.07 -0.64
N LEU A 112 -8.52 2.46 -1.70
CA LEU A 112 -7.39 1.54 -1.61
C LEU A 112 -6.17 2.16 -0.92
N PHE A 113 -5.85 3.40 -1.24
CA PHE A 113 -4.76 4.14 -0.61
C PHE A 113 -4.99 4.33 0.89
N CYS A 114 -6.16 4.82 1.30
CA CYS A 114 -6.50 5.02 2.70
C CYS A 114 -6.39 3.73 3.53
N PHE A 115 -6.99 2.64 3.05
CA PHE A 115 -6.90 1.35 3.74
C PHE A 115 -5.47 0.82 3.80
N SER A 116 -4.69 0.99 2.74
CA SER A 116 -3.29 0.58 2.69
C SER A 116 -2.42 1.36 3.68
N VAL A 117 -2.60 2.68 3.78
CA VAL A 117 -1.85 3.54 4.71
C VAL A 117 -2.20 3.20 6.15
N ILE A 118 -3.50 3.14 6.48
CA ILE A 118 -3.96 2.83 7.83
C ILE A 118 -3.43 1.46 8.26
N TYR A 119 -3.61 0.43 7.43
CA TYR A 119 -3.14 -0.91 7.76
C TYR A 119 -1.61 -0.99 7.80
N GLY A 120 -0.92 -0.30 6.89
CA GLY A 120 0.55 -0.25 6.87
C GLY A 120 1.14 0.33 8.15
N ILE A 121 0.51 1.37 8.70
CA ILE A 121 0.89 1.98 9.98
C ILE A 121 0.55 1.04 11.15
N ILE A 122 -0.64 0.45 11.18
CA ILE A 122 -1.04 -0.48 12.26
C ILE A 122 -0.14 -1.72 12.28
N SER A 123 0.29 -2.19 11.11
CA SER A 123 1.17 -3.35 10.96
C SER A 123 2.62 -3.06 11.39
N LEU A 124 2.99 -1.81 11.71
CA LEU A 124 4.35 -1.50 12.14
C LEU A 124 4.72 -2.27 13.40
N ASP A 125 5.88 -2.94 13.34
CA ASP A 125 6.46 -3.56 14.53
C ASP A 125 7.27 -2.51 15.30
N PHE A 126 6.60 -1.86 16.25
CA PHE A 126 7.23 -0.89 17.15
C PHE A 126 8.35 -1.51 18.00
N LYS A 127 8.36 -2.83 18.22
CA LYS A 127 9.43 -3.51 18.98
C LYS A 127 10.73 -3.48 18.19
N LYS A 128 10.67 -3.69 16.87
CA LYS A 128 11.80 -3.56 15.95
C LYS A 128 12.31 -2.12 15.84
N LEU A 129 11.42 -1.14 16.05
CA LEU A 129 11.78 0.29 16.12
C LEU A 129 12.39 0.69 17.49
N ASN A 130 11.94 0.07 18.60
CA ASN A 130 12.37 0.33 19.99
C ASN A 130 13.62 -0.45 20.44
N PHE A 131 13.93 -1.63 19.90
CA PHE A 131 15.19 -2.34 20.22
C PHE A 131 16.46 -1.57 19.78
N ALA A 132 16.29 -0.48 19.03
CA ALA A 132 17.35 0.48 18.70
C ALA A 132 17.28 1.76 19.56
N GLY A 133 16.55 1.75 20.69
CA GLY A 133 16.51 2.80 21.72
C GLY A 133 17.30 2.45 22.99
N ASP A 134 17.50 1.16 23.26
CA ASP A 134 18.13 0.69 24.51
C ASP A 134 19.67 0.76 24.51
N TRP A 135 20.32 1.10 23.39
CA TRP A 135 21.77 1.35 23.36
C TRP A 135 22.18 2.74 23.89
N PHE A 136 21.22 3.61 24.22
CA PHE A 136 21.47 4.94 24.81
C PHE A 136 21.37 4.95 26.35
N LYS A 137 21.30 3.77 26.99
CA LYS A 137 21.53 3.63 28.43
C LYS A 137 22.80 2.80 28.65
N GLY A 138 23.93 3.46 28.53
CA GLY A 138 25.24 2.86 28.78
C GLY A 138 26.35 3.90 28.70
N ASP A 139 26.15 5.04 29.37
CA ASP A 139 27.25 5.79 29.97
C ASP A 139 27.56 5.16 31.34
#